data_AF-U7KBP7-F1
#
_entry.id   AF-U7KBP7-F1
#
_cell.length_a   1.000
_cell.length_b   1.000
_cell.length_c   1.000
_cell.angle_alpha   90.00
_cell.angle_beta   90.00
_cell.angle_gamma   90.00
#
_symmetry.space_group_name_H-M   'P 1'
#
loop_
_entity.id
_entity.type
_entity.pdbx_description
1 polymer ?
#
loop_
_entity_poly.entity_id
_entity_poly.type
_entity_poly.pdbx_seq_one_letter_code
_entity_poly.pdbx_strand_id
1 'polypeptide(L)'
;MATDYDAPRRGAEDELETDSLEGLKAAEPESNGMDDDGEIVEAFQPPSVDLTGEELNVQVVPRQEDEFTCGSCFLVQSNKRYSHEEDGMPICKDCA
;
A
#
# COMPACT_ATOMS: atom_id res chain seq x y z
N MET A 1 1.88 -22.96 4.86
CA MET A 1 3.35 -23.06 4.97
C MET A 1 3.86 -21.69 5.35
N ALA A 2 4.66 -21.58 6.41
CA ALA A 2 5.20 -20.29 6.84
C ALA A 2 6.50 -20.04 6.09
N THR A 3 6.52 -19.03 5.21
CA THR A 3 7.73 -18.59 4.52
C THR A 3 8.63 -17.92 5.55
N ASP A 4 9.85 -18.44 5.70
CA ASP A 4 10.85 -17.93 6.65
C ASP A 4 11.60 -16.75 6.02
N TYR A 5 11.40 -15.55 6.57
CA TYR A 5 11.97 -14.28 6.06
C TYR A 5 13.27 -13.88 6.79
N ASP A 6 13.82 -14.75 7.64
CA ASP A 6 15.10 -14.53 8.36
C ASP A 6 16.28 -15.17 7.60
N ALA A 7 16.03 -15.81 6.45
CA ALA A 7 17.09 -16.36 5.62
C ALA A 7 17.98 -15.25 5.03
N PRO A 8 19.32 -15.43 5.06
CA PRO A 8 20.24 -14.46 4.47
C PRO A 8 19.91 -14.24 2.99
N ARG A 9 19.78 -12.98 2.58
CA ARG A 9 19.51 -12.62 1.18
C ARG A 9 20.59 -13.22 0.29
N ARG A 10 20.18 -13.79 -0.84
CA ARG A 10 21.12 -14.22 -1.90
C ARG A 10 21.89 -12.99 -2.39
N GLY A 11 23.12 -13.20 -2.84
CA GLY A 11 23.96 -12.10 -3.33
C GLY A 11 23.36 -11.48 -4.59
N ALA A 12 23.62 -10.19 -4.81
CA ALA A 12 23.07 -9.45 -5.95
C ALA A 12 23.43 -10.09 -7.30
N GLU A 13 24.57 -10.78 -7.39
CA GLU A 13 24.97 -11.56 -8.59
C GLU A 13 24.03 -12.74 -8.88
N ASP A 14 23.60 -13.46 -7.85
CA ASP A 14 22.67 -14.60 -7.96
C ASP A 14 21.25 -14.11 -8.30
N GLU A 15 20.84 -12.95 -7.76
CA GLU A 15 19.58 -12.29 -8.11
C GLU A 15 19.56 -11.88 -9.59
N LEU A 16 20.65 -11.28 -10.10
CA LEU A 16 20.76 -10.84 -11.49
C LEU A 16 20.76 -12.00 -12.51
N GLU A 17 21.37 -13.13 -12.17
CA GLU A 17 21.33 -14.33 -13.01
C GLU A 17 19.92 -14.94 -13.04
N THR A 18 19.17 -14.88 -11.93
CA THR A 18 17.77 -15.32 -11.89
C THR A 18 16.78 -14.32 -12.51
N ASP A 19 17.12 -13.04 -12.61
CA ASP A 19 16.31 -11.98 -13.24
C ASP A 19 16.64 -11.82 -14.75
N SER A 20 17.74 -12.43 -15.20
CA SER A 20 18.08 -12.45 -16.63
C SER A 20 17.13 -13.36 -17.40
N LEU A 21 16.70 -12.91 -18.58
CA LEU A 21 15.70 -13.61 -19.43
C LEU A 21 16.06 -15.10 -19.69
N GLU A 22 17.35 -15.40 -19.81
CA GLU A 22 17.86 -16.76 -19.99
C GLU A 22 17.78 -17.60 -18.71
N GLY A 23 18.07 -17.01 -17.55
CA GLY A 23 17.93 -17.66 -16.25
C GLY A 23 16.47 -17.90 -15.86
N LEU A 24 15.60 -16.93 -16.13
CA LEU A 24 14.13 -17.05 -15.99
C LEU A 24 13.58 -18.20 -16.85
N LYS A 25 14.08 -18.34 -18.08
CA LYS A 25 13.66 -19.40 -19.01
C LYS A 25 14.16 -20.79 -18.61
N ALA A 26 15.32 -20.88 -17.97
CA ALA A 26 15.85 -22.14 -17.45
C ALA A 26 15.19 -22.56 -16.13
N ALA A 27 14.71 -21.60 -15.35
CA ALA A 27 13.94 -21.82 -14.13
C ALA A 27 12.44 -22.03 -14.39
N GLU A 28 11.95 -21.73 -15.60
CA GLU A 28 10.58 -21.97 -16.02
C GLU A 28 10.31 -23.49 -15.99
N PRO A 29 9.45 -23.99 -15.09
CA PRO A 29 9.03 -25.38 -15.15
C PRO A 29 8.26 -25.60 -16.46
N GLU A 30 8.59 -26.64 -17.22
CA GLU A 30 7.80 -27.08 -18.38
C GLU A 30 6.32 -27.10 -17.96
N SER A 31 5.53 -26.22 -18.57
CA SER A 31 4.15 -25.98 -18.24
C SER A 31 3.36 -27.28 -18.34
N ASN A 32 3.14 -27.96 -17.20
CA ASN A 32 2.19 -29.06 -17.13
C ASN A 32 0.78 -28.47 -17.12
N GLY A 33 0.28 -28.17 -18.31
CA GLY A 33 -1.11 -27.80 -18.56
C GLY A 33 -1.40 -26.31 -18.42
N MET A 34 -0.93 -25.49 -19.36
CA MET A 34 -1.87 -24.50 -19.90
C MET A 34 -2.84 -25.29 -20.78
N ASP A 35 -3.95 -25.69 -20.17
CA ASP A 35 -5.11 -26.18 -20.89
C ASP A 35 -5.61 -25.04 -21.77
N ASP A 36 -5.57 -25.23 -23.10
CA ASP A 36 -6.07 -24.28 -24.10
C ASP A 36 -7.62 -24.27 -24.14
N ASP A 37 -8.26 -25.07 -23.27
CA ASP A 37 -9.69 -24.98 -22.98
C ASP A 37 -9.85 -24.00 -21.81
N GLY A 38 -10.18 -22.75 -22.14
CA GLY A 38 -10.41 -21.68 -21.17
C GLY A 38 -11.58 -21.98 -20.25
N GLU A 39 -11.39 -22.86 -19.25
CA GLU A 39 -12.24 -22.93 -18.08
C GLU A 39 -12.18 -21.55 -17.44
N ILE A 40 -13.29 -20.83 -17.60
CA ILE A 40 -13.55 -19.54 -16.99
C ILE A 40 -13.25 -19.72 -15.50
N VAL A 41 -12.11 -19.17 -15.05
CA VAL A 41 -11.80 -19.07 -13.64
C VAL A 41 -13.01 -18.35 -13.03
N GLU A 42 -13.79 -19.07 -12.22
CA GLU A 42 -15.00 -18.50 -11.61
C GLU A 42 -14.58 -17.20 -10.93
N ALA A 43 -15.18 -16.09 -11.35
CA ALA A 43 -14.81 -14.78 -10.86
C ALA A 43 -14.95 -14.81 -9.34
N PHE A 44 -13.83 -14.64 -8.63
CA PHE A 44 -13.83 -14.63 -7.17
C PHE A 44 -14.80 -13.54 -6.71
N GLN A 45 -15.97 -13.96 -6.23
CA GLN A 45 -16.98 -13.04 -5.73
C GLN A 45 -16.56 -12.69 -4.29
N PRO A 46 -16.08 -11.46 -4.02
CA PRO A 46 -15.81 -11.07 -2.65
C PRO A 46 -17.10 -11.21 -1.84
N PRO A 47 -17.01 -11.58 -0.56
CA PRO A 47 -18.19 -11.69 0.29
C PRO A 47 -18.94 -10.35 0.26
N SER A 48 -20.15 -10.36 -0.28
CA SER A 48 -21.03 -9.21 -0.27
C SER A 48 -21.55 -9.05 1.15
N VAL A 49 -20.79 -8.31 1.97
CA VAL A 49 -21.27 -7.83 3.26
C VAL A 49 -22.36 -6.81 2.96
N ASP A 50 -23.61 -7.18 3.22
CA ASP A 50 -24.77 -6.34 3.02
C ASP A 50 -24.80 -5.25 4.11
N LEU A 51 -24.14 -4.12 3.84
CA LEU A 51 -24.16 -2.94 4.72
C LEU A 51 -25.43 -2.08 4.52
N THR A 52 -26.35 -2.54 3.67
CA THR A 52 -27.64 -1.89 3.37
C THR A 52 -28.57 -1.98 4.58
N GLY A 53 -28.34 -1.10 5.55
CA GLY A 53 -29.06 -1.05 6.83
C GLY A 53 -28.20 -0.62 8.02
N GLU A 54 -26.88 -0.53 7.83
CA GLU A 54 -25.97 -0.01 8.87
C GLU A 54 -25.90 1.51 8.83
N GLU A 55 -26.25 2.14 9.96
CA GLU A 55 -26.15 3.58 10.17
C GLU A 55 -24.89 3.90 10.98
N LEU A 56 -23.83 4.38 10.31
CA LEU A 56 -22.62 4.81 10.97
C LEU A 56 -22.79 6.25 11.52
N ASN A 57 -22.95 6.37 12.83
CA ASN A 57 -22.96 7.66 13.51
C ASN A 57 -21.53 8.11 13.84
N VAL A 58 -21.01 9.09 13.10
CA VAL A 58 -19.67 9.66 13.32
C VAL A 58 -19.80 11.09 13.82
N GLN A 59 -19.11 11.39 14.92
CA GLN A 59 -18.99 12.76 15.41
C GLN A 59 -17.84 13.47 14.69
N VAL A 60 -18.15 14.53 13.96
CA VAL A 60 -17.15 15.39 13.31
C VAL A 60 -16.79 16.52 14.26
N VAL A 61 -15.51 16.61 14.63
CA VAL A 61 -14.98 17.74 15.41
C VAL A 61 -14.23 18.67 14.45
N PRO A 62 -14.66 19.92 14.28
CA PRO A 62 -13.93 20.88 13.46
C PRO A 62 -12.62 21.28 14.16
N ARG A 63 -11.67 21.78 13.36
CA ARG A 63 -10.42 22.37 13.82
C ARG A 63 -10.68 23.45 14.88
N GLN A 64 -10.02 23.36 16.04
CA GLN A 64 -10.12 24.37 17.11
C GLN A 64 -9.23 25.59 16.80
N GLU A 65 -9.36 26.65 17.61
CA GLU A 65 -8.63 27.92 17.43
C GLU A 65 -7.10 27.76 17.49
N ASP A 66 -6.62 26.82 18.31
CA ASP A 66 -5.19 26.55 18.55
C ASP A 66 -4.63 25.41 17.65
N GLU A 67 -5.33 25.09 16.56
CA GLU A 67 -4.97 24.03 15.61
C GLU A 67 -4.92 24.53 14.16
N PHE A 68 -4.14 23.86 13.30
CA PHE A 68 -4.06 24.08 11.85
C PHE A 68 -3.97 22.75 11.10
N THR A 69 -4.37 22.73 9.81
CA THR A 69 -4.20 21.57 8.94
C THR A 69 -2.92 21.72 8.14
N CYS A 70 -1.97 20.79 8.30
CA CYS A 70 -0.71 20.82 7.56
C CYS A 70 -0.94 20.65 6.06
N GLY A 71 -0.35 21.51 5.22
CA GLY A 71 -0.45 21.41 3.75
C GLY A 71 0.26 20.21 3.12
N SER A 72 1.20 19.58 3.84
CA SER A 72 1.97 18.42 3.33
C SER A 72 1.37 17.08 3.76
N CYS A 73 1.12 16.88 5.07
CA CYS A 73 0.58 15.62 5.59
C CYS A 73 -0.95 15.62 5.81
N PHE A 74 -1.63 16.75 5.62
CA PHE A 74 -3.09 16.92 5.78
C PHE A 74 -3.66 16.58 7.17
N LEU A 75 -2.79 16.41 8.17
CA LEU A 75 -3.20 16.19 9.55
C LEU A 75 -3.48 17.51 10.26
N VAL A 76 -4.47 17.50 11.15
CA VAL A 76 -4.70 18.58 12.13
C VAL A 76 -3.58 18.53 13.18
N GLN A 77 -2.95 19.67 13.42
CA GLN A 77 -1.85 19.83 14.36
C GLN A 77 -2.10 21.04 15.26
N SER A 78 -1.58 21.01 16.49
CA SER A 78 -1.55 22.21 17.33
C SER A 78 -0.62 23.28 16.74
N ASN A 79 -0.97 24.55 16.89
CA ASN A 79 -0.16 25.71 16.48
C ASN A 79 1.27 25.67 17.05
N LYS A 80 1.52 24.96 18.17
CA LYS A 80 2.87 24.72 18.71
C LYS A 80 3.78 23.93 17.76
N ARG A 81 3.19 23.17 16.84
CA ARG A 81 3.88 22.41 15.77
C ARG A 81 3.93 23.15 14.44
N TYR A 82 3.53 24.41 14.37
CA TYR A 82 3.73 25.23 13.19
C TYR A 82 5.23 25.41 12.90
N SER A 83 5.62 25.27 11.63
CA SER A 83 7.00 25.48 11.16
C SER A 83 7.09 26.73 10.29
N HIS A 84 6.49 26.69 9.10
CA HIS A 84 6.48 27.79 8.14
C HIS A 84 5.23 27.70 7.24
N GLU A 85 5.05 28.68 6.35
CA GLU A 85 4.02 28.67 5.32
C GLU A 85 4.68 28.48 3.95
N GLU A 86 4.16 27.55 3.16
CA GLU A 86 4.59 27.29 1.79
C GLU A 86 3.36 27.39 0.87
N ASP A 87 3.44 28.22 -0.18
CA ASP A 87 2.32 28.50 -1.10
C ASP A 87 1.00 28.90 -0.41
N GLY A 88 1.09 29.60 0.73
CA GLY A 88 -0.08 30.01 1.51
C GLY A 88 -0.71 28.89 2.36
N MET A 89 -0.04 27.74 2.47
CA MET A 89 -0.46 26.61 3.29
C MET A 89 0.49 26.43 4.49
N PRO A 90 -0.03 26.25 5.72
CA PRO A 90 0.81 26.05 6.89
C PRO A 90 1.44 24.66 6.91
N ILE A 91 2.74 24.56 7.16
CA ILE A 91 3.51 23.31 7.24
C ILE A 91 3.89 23.03 8.70
N CYS A 92 3.73 21.77 9.14
CA CYS A 92 4.10 21.36 10.49
C CYS A 92 5.58 21.01 10.60
N LYS A 93 6.12 21.04 11.81
CA LYS A 93 7.54 20.73 12.11
C LYS A 93 8.01 19.34 11.66
N ASP A 94 7.08 18.41 11.45
CA ASP A 94 7.38 17.04 11.01
C ASP A 94 7.58 16.96 9.49
N CYS A 95 6.97 17.89 8.74
CA CYS A 95 7.01 17.94 7.28
C CYS A 95 7.94 19.04 6.74
N ALA A 96 8.54 19.82 7.63
CA ALA A 96 9.43 20.93 7.29
C ALA A 96 10.90 20.48 7.18
#